data_AF-A0A0G8C161-F1
#
_entry.id   AF-A0A0G8C161-F1
#
_cell.length_a   1.000
_cell.length_b   1.000
_cell.length_c   1.000
_cell.angle_alpha   90.00
_cell.angle_beta   90.00
_cell.angle_gamma   90.00
#
_symmetry.space_group_name_H-M   'P 1'
#
loop_
_entity.id
_entity.type
_entity.pdbx_description
1 polymer ?
#
loop_
_entity_poly.entity_id
_entity_poly.type
_entity_poly.pdbx_seq_one_letter_code
_entity_poly.pdbx_strand_id
1 'polypeptide(L)'
;MYRLTEKQLRERMKKQVYTESKKGITYSQKSKRLAGMNLYVTNTPWEIVPMEQIHDFYSLRWQVEIIFKTWKSLFQIHHWQNIKQDRLECHVYGILIAIFYVLLLCLRCDN
;
A
#
# COMPACT_ATOMS: atom_id res chain seq x y z
N MET A 1 -8.51 9.11 -15.51
CA MET A 1 -8.76 10.04 -14.38
C MET A 1 -9.96 9.53 -13.61
N TYR A 2 -9.81 9.21 -12.33
CA TYR A 2 -10.90 8.63 -11.54
C TYR A 2 -11.48 9.67 -10.56
N ARG A 3 -12.80 9.86 -10.60
CA ARG A 3 -13.51 10.79 -9.71
C ARG A 3 -13.87 10.06 -8.42
N LEU A 4 -13.54 10.65 -7.27
CA LEU A 4 -13.83 10.03 -5.99
C LEU A 4 -15.32 10.03 -5.67
N THR A 5 -15.76 9.00 -4.94
CA THR A 5 -17.10 8.96 -4.37
C THR A 5 -17.25 10.03 -3.28
N GLU A 6 -18.47 10.53 -3.07
CA GLU A 6 -18.72 11.57 -2.05
C GLU A 6 -18.27 11.17 -0.64
N LYS A 7 -18.42 9.90 -0.27
CA LYS A 7 -17.95 9.37 1.03
C LYS A 7 -16.44 9.57 1.18
N GLN A 8 -15.66 9.17 0.17
CA GLN A 8 -14.20 9.30 0.17
C GLN A 8 -13.75 10.77 0.17
N LEU A 9 -14.49 11.62 -0.57
CA LEU A 9 -14.23 13.05 -0.62
C LEU A 9 -14.45 13.72 0.75
N ARG A 10 -15.54 13.38 1.45
CA ARG A 10 -15.80 13.85 2.83
C ARG A 10 -14.70 13.44 3.80
N GLU A 11 -14.24 12.19 3.74
CA GLU A 11 -13.14 11.72 4.60
C GLU A 11 -11.82 12.46 4.32
N ARG A 12 -11.49 12.69 3.05
CA ARG A 12 -10.31 13.48 2.68
C ARG A 12 -10.40 14.92 3.16
N MET A 13 -11.57 15.56 3.04
CA MET A 13 -11.77 16.92 3.54
C MET A 13 -11.56 16.99 5.06
N LYS A 14 -12.07 16.02 5.83
CA LYS A 14 -11.82 15.94 7.28
C LYS A 14 -10.33 15.85 7.60
N LYS A 15 -9.59 14.97 6.90
CA LYS A 15 -8.13 14.84 7.08
C LYS A 15 -7.37 16.10 6.68
N GLN A 16 -7.81 16.79 5.63
CA GLN A 16 -7.22 18.06 5.21
C GLN A 16 -7.41 19.15 6.25
N VAL A 17 -8.63 19.34 6.76
CA VAL A 17 -8.92 20.32 7.82
C VAL A 17 -8.09 20.05 9.07
N TYR A 18 -8.00 18.79 9.49
CA TYR A 18 -7.13 18.40 10.60
C TYR A 18 -5.65 18.75 10.35
N THR A 19 -5.16 18.54 9.12
CA THR A 19 -3.77 18.85 8.75
C THR A 19 -3.52 20.36 8.66
N GLU A 20 -4.48 21.14 8.14
CA GLU A 20 -4.43 22.61 8.10
C GLU A 20 -4.31 23.16 9.51
N SER A 21 -5.15 22.67 10.43
CA SER A 21 -5.13 23.03 11.85
C SER A 21 -3.81 22.66 12.53
N LYS A 22 -3.35 21.40 12.38
CA LYS A 22 -2.13 20.91 13.04
C LYS A 22 -0.86 21.61 12.55
N LYS A 23 -0.79 21.96 11.27
CA LYS A 23 0.41 22.57 10.66
C LYS A 23 0.32 24.09 10.54
N GLY A 24 -0.83 24.70 10.86
CA GLY A 24 -1.07 26.13 10.68
C GLY A 24 -1.02 26.60 9.22
N ILE A 25 -1.29 25.71 8.26
CA ILE A 25 -1.24 26.00 6.82
C ILE A 25 -2.65 26.02 6.23
N THR A 26 -2.87 26.82 5.20
CA THR A 26 -4.13 26.81 4.44
C THR A 26 -3.87 26.39 3.00
N TYR A 27 -4.56 25.35 2.52
CA TYR A 27 -4.45 24.91 1.14
C TYR A 27 -5.23 25.84 0.20
N SER A 28 -4.69 26.06 -0.99
CA SER A 28 -5.36 26.83 -2.04
C SER A 28 -6.65 26.16 -2.51
N GLN A 29 -7.59 26.97 -3.02
CA GLN A 29 -8.85 26.46 -3.57
C GLN A 29 -8.62 25.49 -4.75
N LYS A 30 -7.57 25.71 -5.56
CA LYS A 30 -7.16 24.80 -6.64
C LYS A 30 -6.70 23.44 -6.09
N SER A 31 -5.88 23.43 -5.04
CA SER A 31 -5.42 22.20 -4.37
C SER A 31 -6.59 21.43 -3.74
N LYS A 32 -7.55 22.14 -3.14
CA LYS A 32 -8.78 21.53 -2.58
C LYS A 32 -9.63 20.86 -3.67
N ARG A 33 -9.74 21.48 -4.86
CA ARG A 33 -10.42 20.86 -6.02
C ARG A 33 -9.70 19.61 -6.51
N LEU A 34 -8.37 19.65 -6.63
CA LEU A 34 -7.58 18.51 -7.10
C LEU A 34 -7.63 17.31 -6.14
N ALA A 35 -7.78 17.57 -4.83
CA ALA A 35 -7.91 16.51 -3.83
C ALA A 35 -9.14 15.60 -4.01
N GLY A 36 -10.15 16.08 -4.76
CA GLY A 36 -11.33 15.31 -5.14
C GLY A 36 -11.12 14.34 -6.31
N MET A 37 -9.88 14.20 -6.80
CA MET A 37 -9.55 13.38 -7.98
C MET A 37 -8.39 12.42 -7.65
N ASN A 38 -8.39 11.24 -8.26
CA ASN A 38 -7.25 10.32 -8.26
C ASN A 38 -6.67 10.24 -9.67
N LEU A 39 -5.36 10.49 -9.76
CA LEU A 39 -4.58 10.36 -10.98
C LEU A 39 -3.70 9.10 -10.88
N TYR A 40 -3.86 8.20 -11.84
CA TYR A 40 -3.04 7.00 -11.99
C TYR A 40 -2.19 7.14 -13.25
N VAL A 41 -0.93 6.72 -13.18
CA VAL A 41 0.03 6.79 -14.29
C VAL A 41 0.50 5.37 -14.56
N THR A 42 -0.02 4.77 -15.64
CA THR A 42 0.27 3.38 -16.00
C THR A 42 0.89 3.30 -17.39
N ASN A 43 1.80 2.34 -17.57
CA ASN A 43 2.37 2.00 -18.89
C ASN A 43 1.52 0.96 -19.62
N THR A 44 0.47 0.45 -18.98
CA THR A 44 -0.39 -0.59 -19.54
C THR A 44 -1.50 0.04 -20.39
N PRO A 45 -1.75 -0.45 -21.62
CA PRO A 45 -2.85 0.02 -22.44
C PRO A 45 -4.21 -0.30 -21.82
N TRP A 46 -5.21 0.53 -22.13
CA TRP A 46 -6.58 0.43 -21.61
C TRP A 46 -7.30 -0.86 -22.01
N GLU A 47 -6.85 -1.50 -23.10
CA GLU A 47 -7.36 -2.79 -23.59
C GLU A 47 -7.05 -3.94 -22.63
N ILE A 48 -5.92 -3.87 -21.91
CA ILE A 48 -5.46 -4.94 -21.01
C ILE A 48 -6.01 -4.71 -19.60
N VAL A 49 -6.04 -3.46 -19.13
CA VAL A 49 -6.56 -3.13 -17.80
C VAL A 49 -7.55 -1.97 -17.91
N PRO A 50 -8.86 -2.22 -17.75
CA PRO A 50 -9.85 -1.15 -17.73
C PRO A 50 -9.66 -0.26 -16.50
N MET A 51 -10.03 1.02 -16.63
CA MET A 51 -9.74 2.05 -15.62
C MET A 51 -10.33 1.74 -14.23
N GLU A 52 -11.41 0.96 -14.17
CA GLU A 52 -12.03 0.52 -12.91
C GLU A 52 -11.11 -0.42 -12.11
N GLN A 53 -10.39 -1.32 -12.78
CA GLN A 53 -9.50 -2.29 -12.13
C GLN A 53 -8.14 -1.70 -11.76
N ILE A 54 -7.75 -0.56 -12.34
CA ILE A 54 -6.48 0.12 -12.02
C ILE A 54 -6.40 0.43 -10.52
N HIS A 55 -7.51 0.81 -9.88
CA HIS A 55 -7.53 1.08 -8.45
C HIS A 55 -7.09 -0.14 -7.63
N ASP A 56 -7.51 -1.34 -8.02
CA ASP A 56 -7.22 -2.57 -7.29
C ASP A 56 -5.75 -2.98 -7.47
N PHE A 57 -5.21 -2.84 -8.68
CA PHE A 57 -3.78 -3.03 -8.93
C PHE A 57 -2.91 -2.06 -8.12
N TYR A 58 -3.30 -0.79 -8.03
CA TYR A 58 -2.60 0.18 -7.20
C TYR A 58 -2.72 -0.11 -5.71
N SER A 59 -3.84 -0.69 -5.27
CA SER A 59 -4.04 -1.16 -3.90
C SER A 59 -3.10 -2.33 -3.57
N LEU A 60 -2.95 -3.29 -4.50
CA LEU A 60 -1.99 -4.40 -4.36
C LEU A 60 -0.54 -3.92 -4.27
N ARG A 61 -0.14 -2.97 -5.14
CA ARG A 61 1.20 -2.37 -5.06
C ARG A 61 1.47 -1.78 -3.68
N TRP A 62 0.49 -1.10 -3.09
CA TRP A 62 0.62 -0.52 -1.76
C TRP A 62 0.69 -1.58 -0.66
N GLN A 63 -0.09 -2.66 -0.75
CA GLN A 63 0.01 -3.81 0.17
C GLN A 63 1.41 -4.43 0.16
N VAL A 64 1.96 -4.67 -1.04
CA VAL A 64 3.33 -5.18 -1.20
C VAL A 64 4.35 -4.23 -0.55
N GLU A 65 4.19 -2.92 -0.73
CA GLU A 65 5.05 -1.93 -0.08
C GLU A 65 4.98 -1.96 1.45
N ILE A 66 3.78 -2.15 2.03
CA ILE A 66 3.62 -2.31 3.48
C ILE A 66 4.30 -3.59 3.96
N ILE A 67 4.09 -4.71 3.28
CA ILE A 67 4.73 -5.99 3.64
C ILE A 67 6.25 -5.79 3.70
N PHE A 68 6.83 -5.16 2.68
CA PHE A 68 8.27 -4.86 2.69
C PHE A 68 8.68 -3.88 3.79
N LYS A 69 7.88 -2.85 4.11
CA LYS A 69 8.16 -1.95 5.24
C LYS A 69 8.13 -2.68 6.58
N THR A 70 7.13 -3.52 6.79
CA THR A 70 6.98 -4.35 7.99
C THR A 70 8.14 -5.31 8.12
N TRP A 71 8.52 -6.01 7.06
CA TRP A 71 9.69 -6.90 7.06
C TRP A 71 10.97 -6.15 7.38
N LYS A 72 11.22 -4.99 6.76
CA LYS A 72 12.38 -4.15 7.10
C LYS A 72 12.41 -3.77 8.58
N SER A 73 11.26 -3.48 9.18
CA SER A 73 11.13 -3.15 10.60
C SER A 73 11.34 -4.37 11.50
N LEU A 74 10.72 -5.51 11.19
CA LEU A 74 10.81 -6.74 11.98
C LEU A 74 12.24 -7.30 11.98
N PHE A 75 12.90 -7.27 10.83
CA PHE A 75 14.28 -7.75 10.69
C PHE A 75 15.31 -6.67 11.01
N GLN A 76 14.89 -5.45 11.33
CA GLN A 76 15.78 -4.30 11.54
C GLN A 76 16.89 -4.23 10.49
N ILE A 77 16.55 -4.40 9.21
CA ILE A 77 17.53 -4.56 8.11
C ILE A 77 18.48 -3.35 8.03
N HIS A 78 18.03 -2.18 8.51
CA HIS A 78 18.83 -0.97 8.64
C HIS A 78 20.05 -1.11 9.58
N HIS A 79 20.02 -2.05 10.52
CA HIS A 79 21.08 -2.31 11.49
C HIS A 79 22.06 -3.41 11.04
N TRP A 80 21.75 -4.12 9.96
CA TRP A 80 22.51 -5.28 9.48
C TRP A 80 23.57 -4.88 8.45
N GLN A 81 24.65 -4.27 8.93
CA GLN A 81 25.80 -3.96 8.07
C GLN A 81 26.69 -5.18 7.77
N ASN A 82 26.51 -6.31 8.47
CA ASN A 82 27.40 -7.48 8.37
C ASN A 82 26.70 -8.84 8.63
N ILE A 83 25.55 -9.08 8.01
CA ILE A 83 24.96 -10.44 8.00
C ILE A 83 25.30 -11.13 6.69
N LYS A 84 25.77 -12.39 6.79
CA LYS A 84 26.01 -13.26 5.63
C LYS A 84 24.71 -13.47 4.87
N GLN A 85 24.77 -13.28 3.54
CA GLN A 85 23.61 -13.40 2.63
C GLN A 85 22.81 -14.69 2.86
N ASP A 86 23.49 -15.83 3.04
CA ASP A 86 22.85 -17.13 3.30
C ASP A 86 21.90 -17.11 4.51
N ARG A 87 22.26 -16.40 5.59
CA ARG A 87 21.41 -16.32 6.80
C ARG A 87 20.15 -15.48 6.54
N LEU A 88 20.27 -14.41 5.77
CA LEU A 88 19.14 -13.58 5.40
C LEU A 88 18.17 -14.37 4.52
N GLU A 89 18.71 -15.05 3.51
CA GLU A 89 17.94 -15.89 2.59
C GLU A 89 17.21 -17.00 3.36
N CYS A 90 17.92 -17.76 4.21
CA CYS A 90 17.27 -18.79 5.04
C CYS A 90 16.14 -18.24 5.91
N HIS A 91 16.29 -17.03 6.48
CA HIS A 91 15.26 -16.45 7.33
C HIS A 91 14.02 -16.03 6.52
N VAL A 92 14.22 -15.41 5.36
CA VAL A 92 13.13 -15.03 4.45
C VAL A 92 12.40 -16.28 3.93
N TYR A 93 13.14 -17.29 3.47
CA TYR A 93 12.55 -18.55 3.03
C TYR A 93 11.82 -19.26 4.16
N GLY A 94 12.38 -19.29 5.37
CA GLY A 94 11.74 -19.88 6.54
C GLY A 94 10.38 -19.24 6.85
N ILE A 95 10.30 -17.91 6.77
CA ILE A 95 9.04 -17.17 7.02
C ILE A 95 8.03 -17.40 5.90
N LEU A 96 8.46 -17.41 4.63
CA LEU A 96 7.59 -17.71 3.50
C LEU A 96 7.02 -19.13 3.58
N ILE A 97 7.87 -20.12 3.93
CA ILE A 97 7.46 -21.51 4.10
C ILE A 97 6.49 -21.63 5.29
N ALA A 98 6.76 -20.97 6.42
CA ALA A 98 5.87 -20.99 7.58
C ALA A 98 4.49 -20.40 7.25
N ILE A 99 4.44 -19.26 6.56
CA ILE A 99 3.19 -18.65 6.09
C ILE A 99 2.44 -19.62 5.18
N PHE A 100 3.13 -20.25 4.22
CA PHE A 100 2.53 -21.22 3.31
C PHE A 100 1.95 -22.43 4.05
N TYR A 101 2.67 -22.98 5.04
CA TYR A 101 2.19 -24.10 5.86
C TYR A 101 0.97 -23.74 6.70
N VAL A 102 0.96 -22.56 7.33
CA VAL A 102 -0.20 -22.07 8.09
C VAL A 102 -1.42 -21.91 7.20
N LEU A 103 -1.23 -21.37 5.99
CA LEU A 103 -2.31 -21.16 5.02
C LEU A 103 -2.89 -22.50 4.51
N LEU A 104 -2.03 -23.49 4.24
CA LEU A 104 -2.44 -24.85 3.87
C LEU A 104 -3.22 -25.56 4.99
N LEU A 105 -2.79 -25.40 6.25
CA LEU A 105 -3.49 -25.98 7.40
C LEU A 105 -4.86 -25.34 7.60
N CYS A 106 -4.97 -24.00 7.48
CA CYS A 106 -6.26 -23.31 7.52
C CYS A 106 -7.21 -23.79 6.41
N LEU A 107 -6.74 -23.86 5.16
CA LEU A 107 -7.56 -24.34 4.03
C LEU A 107 -8.01 -25.79 4.17
N ARG A 108 -7.23 -26.64 4.86
CA ARG A 108 -7.61 -28.02 5.15
C ARG A 108 -8.60 -28.13 6.32
N CYS A 109 -8.70 -27.12 7.18
CA CYS A 109 -9.60 -27.12 8.33
C CYS A 109 -11.01 -26.60 7.99
N ASP A 110 -11.14 -25.84 6.89
CA ASP A 110 -12.41 -25.35 6.36
C ASP A 110 -13.13 -26.34 5.41
N ASN A 111 -12.62 -27.56 5.26
CA ASN A 111 -13.13 -28.62 4.36
C ASN A 111 -13.36 -29.92 5.14
#